data_AF-A0A081XIQ0-F1
#
_entry.id   AF-A0A081XIQ0-F1
#
_cell.length_a   1.000
_cell.length_b   1.000
_cell.length_c   1.000
_cell.angle_alpha   90.00
_cell.angle_beta   90.00
_cell.angle_gamma   90.00
#
_symmetry.space_group_name_H-M   'P 1'
#
loop_
_entity.id
_entity.type
_entity.pdbx_description
1 polymer ?
#
loop_
_entity_poly.entity_id
_entity_poly.type
_entity_poly.pdbx_seq_one_letter_code
_entity_poly.pdbx_strand_id
1 'polypeptide(L)'
;MELLDLPWQDRCVDDLTTVAEAATVLELGTAALRDMLGEDWEVTVQPEQAPAPHTGDPGWDAVVRLASRHDSMFTELLVDVRTRITPKDAAGHIASTAMLVRRVNHNTRLMVFAPWISPRTQEELRRREIDYLDLTGNVSLRVTRPAIIVHTQGAERAPASHRPSSSKPMLTGPRAGRLVRLLADVKPPYRATDLAKSAGLSVPYVSKLLDSLEDQLLIERDGKVVVHVDWQQLLRTRASSLDLMHHTHPLGMIAPMGIPAVIDRLVKLDGYVADYEVLVTGSYAARTVAPVAVGGQLMLYTAPDDAVSVRIAKHLGLMPVSEGADVLLLAPWDLSVSHRPVRFDRYWQVGLSQLALDCLSGPGRMPAEGEKVLEYMAEKEGTWRLNELKEAGRHRTSHSGAGDPSLF
;
A
#
# COMPACT_ATOMS: atom_id res chain seq x y z
N MET A 1 -4.04 -34.98 -16.95
CA MET A 1 -4.05 -35.99 -15.87
C MET A 1 -2.67 -36.01 -15.22
N GLU A 2 -2.19 -34.86 -14.73
CA GLU A 2 -0.88 -34.75 -14.04
C GLU A 2 -0.70 -33.42 -13.28
N LEU A 3 -1.78 -32.78 -12.82
CA LEU A 3 -1.75 -31.59 -11.94
C LEU A 3 -2.58 -31.77 -10.66
N LEU A 4 -3.41 -32.82 -10.60
CA LEU A 4 -4.31 -33.10 -9.47
C LEU A 4 -3.70 -34.05 -8.43
N ASP A 5 -2.55 -34.68 -8.72
CA ASP A 5 -1.93 -35.70 -7.87
C ASP A 5 -0.83 -35.15 -6.93
N LEU A 6 -0.53 -33.85 -6.99
CA LEU A 6 0.46 -33.21 -6.11
C LEU A 6 -0.21 -32.57 -4.88
N PRO A 7 0.44 -32.62 -3.69
CA PRO A 7 0.00 -31.90 -2.49
C PRO A 7 -0.22 -30.43 -2.82
N TRP A 8 -1.29 -29.82 -2.30
CA TRP A 8 -1.69 -28.44 -2.67
C TRP A 8 -0.56 -27.41 -2.47
N GLN A 9 0.33 -27.62 -1.49
CA GLN A 9 1.46 -26.76 -1.16
C GLN A 9 2.61 -26.86 -2.18
N ASP A 10 2.73 -28.01 -2.85
CA ASP A 10 3.82 -28.34 -3.77
C ASP A 10 3.42 -28.15 -5.25
N ARG A 11 2.20 -27.67 -5.52
CA ARG A 11 1.83 -27.17 -6.84
C ARG A 11 2.53 -25.84 -7.07
N CYS A 12 3.79 -25.91 -7.54
CA CYS A 12 4.57 -24.74 -7.94
C CYS A 12 3.71 -23.81 -8.82
N VAL A 13 3.59 -22.57 -8.35
CA VAL A 13 2.68 -21.50 -8.78
C VAL A 13 3.00 -20.94 -10.19
N ASP A 14 3.90 -21.57 -10.94
CA ASP A 14 4.38 -21.06 -12.22
C ASP A 14 3.66 -21.61 -13.46
N ASP A 15 2.79 -22.63 -13.33
CA ASP A 15 2.16 -23.29 -14.51
C ASP A 15 0.66 -22.97 -14.74
N LEU A 16 0.01 -22.20 -13.85
CA LEU A 16 -1.36 -21.70 -14.07
C LEU A 16 -1.33 -20.34 -14.79
N THR A 17 -0.74 -20.34 -16.00
CA THR A 17 -0.23 -19.17 -16.75
C THR A 17 -1.25 -18.39 -17.60
N THR A 18 -2.55 -18.49 -17.33
CA THR A 18 -3.58 -17.69 -18.02
C THR A 18 -4.57 -17.08 -17.04
N VAL A 19 -5.25 -15.99 -17.45
CA VAL A 19 -6.39 -15.45 -16.69
C VAL A 19 -7.41 -16.57 -16.59
N ALA A 20 -7.45 -17.25 -15.44
CA ALA A 20 -8.33 -18.39 -15.24
C ALA A 20 -9.78 -17.94 -15.42
N GLU A 21 -10.51 -18.62 -16.30
CA GLU A 21 -11.95 -18.42 -16.44
C GLU A 21 -12.66 -18.78 -15.13
N ALA A 22 -13.83 -18.20 -14.87
CA ALA A 22 -14.55 -18.44 -13.61
C ALA A 22 -14.80 -19.94 -13.37
N ALA A 23 -15.11 -20.72 -14.41
CA ALA A 23 -15.26 -22.16 -14.32
C ALA A 23 -13.97 -22.86 -13.82
N THR A 24 -12.81 -22.46 -14.35
CA THR A 24 -11.51 -22.99 -13.93
C THR A 24 -11.19 -22.63 -12.48
N VAL A 25 -11.50 -21.39 -12.05
CA VAL A 25 -11.29 -20.96 -10.66
C VAL A 25 -12.17 -21.76 -9.70
N LEU A 26 -13.42 -22.03 -10.07
CA LEU A 26 -14.33 -22.86 -9.27
C LEU A 26 -13.80 -24.28 -9.10
N GLU A 27 -13.37 -24.91 -10.19
CA GLU A 27 -12.83 -26.27 -10.18
C GLU A 27 -11.57 -26.38 -9.32
N LEU A 28 -10.60 -25.49 -9.54
CA LEU A 28 -9.34 -25.49 -8.80
C LEU A 28 -9.55 -25.13 -7.32
N GLY A 29 -10.40 -24.16 -7.01
CA GLY A 29 -10.73 -23.79 -5.64
C GLY A 29 -11.43 -24.92 -4.88
N THR A 30 -12.32 -25.65 -5.55
CA THR A 30 -13.00 -26.81 -4.95
C THR A 30 -12.03 -27.96 -4.71
N ALA A 31 -11.10 -28.21 -5.64
CA ALA A 31 -10.03 -29.18 -5.45
C ALA A 31 -9.13 -28.80 -4.27
N ALA A 32 -8.73 -27.53 -4.16
CA ALA A 32 -7.93 -27.04 -3.04
C ALA A 32 -8.65 -27.20 -1.68
N LEU A 33 -9.97 -26.94 -1.61
CA LEU A 33 -10.76 -27.23 -0.41
C LEU A 33 -10.73 -28.72 -0.04
N ARG A 34 -10.87 -29.61 -1.04
CA ARG A 34 -10.85 -31.06 -0.81
C ARG A 34 -9.50 -31.51 -0.26
N ASP A 35 -8.41 -31.06 -0.87
CA ASP A 35 -7.04 -31.39 -0.46
C ASP A 35 -6.75 -30.87 0.96
N MET A 36 -7.26 -29.67 1.29
CA MET A 36 -7.06 -29.03 2.58
C MET A 36 -7.85 -29.68 3.72
N LEU A 37 -9.06 -30.15 3.45
CA LEU A 37 -9.89 -30.82 4.46
C LEU A 37 -9.52 -32.30 4.64
N GLY A 38 -8.96 -32.94 3.63
CA GLY A 38 -8.50 -34.33 3.67
C GLY A 38 -9.63 -35.36 3.46
N GLU A 39 -9.27 -36.64 3.57
CA GLU A 39 -10.10 -37.77 3.14
C GLU A 39 -11.39 -37.96 3.96
N ASP A 40 -11.39 -37.50 5.21
CA ASP A 40 -12.54 -37.58 6.14
C ASP A 40 -13.71 -36.65 5.75
N TRP A 41 -13.48 -35.77 4.78
CA TRP A 41 -14.45 -34.81 4.30
C TRP A 41 -14.88 -35.09 2.87
N GLU A 42 -16.17 -34.92 2.63
CA GLU A 42 -16.75 -34.95 1.31
C GLU A 42 -17.04 -33.52 0.85
N VAL A 43 -16.39 -33.10 -0.23
CA VAL A 43 -16.54 -31.78 -0.85
C VAL A 43 -17.16 -31.94 -2.23
N THR A 44 -18.43 -31.53 -2.37
CA THR A 44 -19.21 -31.69 -3.60
C THR A 44 -19.84 -30.38 -4.06
N VAL A 45 -19.75 -30.08 -5.35
CA VAL A 45 -20.51 -28.99 -5.97
C VAL A 45 -21.94 -29.49 -6.19
N GLN A 46 -22.94 -28.67 -5.87
CA GLN A 46 -24.37 -28.97 -6.01
C GLN A 46 -24.92 -28.26 -7.27
N PRO A 47 -24.86 -28.88 -8.47
CA PRO A 47 -25.23 -28.22 -9.73
C PRO A 47 -26.73 -27.88 -9.80
N GLU A 48 -27.59 -28.65 -9.13
CA GLU A 48 -29.04 -28.42 -9.10
C GLU A 48 -29.44 -27.20 -8.26
N GLN A 49 -28.56 -26.76 -7.35
CA GLN A 49 -28.75 -25.58 -6.51
C GLN A 49 -28.03 -24.34 -7.09
N ALA A 50 -27.39 -24.47 -8.26
CA ALA A 50 -26.84 -23.34 -8.96
C ALA A 50 -27.98 -22.39 -9.38
N PRO A 51 -27.74 -21.07 -9.43
CA PRO A 51 -28.76 -20.14 -9.84
C PRO A 51 -29.25 -20.42 -11.27
N ALA A 52 -30.56 -20.30 -11.48
CA ALA A 52 -31.11 -20.46 -12.82
C ALA A 52 -30.60 -19.34 -13.75
N PRO A 53 -30.30 -19.63 -15.04
CA PRO A 53 -29.78 -18.63 -15.97
C PRO A 53 -30.69 -17.41 -16.20
N HIS A 54 -31.94 -17.43 -15.72
CA HIS A 54 -32.95 -16.38 -15.90
C HIS A 54 -33.36 -15.68 -14.61
N THR A 55 -32.82 -16.05 -13.46
CA THR A 55 -32.89 -15.23 -12.24
C THR A 55 -31.81 -14.15 -12.33
N GLY A 56 -32.10 -12.92 -11.88
CA GLY A 56 -31.06 -11.87 -11.79
C GLY A 56 -29.85 -12.35 -10.98
N ASP A 57 -28.72 -11.63 -11.06
CA ASP A 57 -27.48 -12.01 -10.36
C ASP A 57 -27.74 -12.20 -8.86
N PRO A 58 -27.69 -13.44 -8.35
CA PRO A 58 -27.98 -13.75 -6.96
C PRO A 58 -26.79 -13.43 -6.05
N GLY A 59 -25.61 -13.15 -6.62
CA GLY A 59 -24.38 -12.85 -5.91
C GLY A 59 -23.55 -14.09 -5.51
N TRP A 60 -23.81 -15.25 -6.11
CA TRP A 60 -22.97 -16.45 -6.03
C TRP A 60 -23.12 -17.28 -7.32
N ASP A 61 -22.09 -18.07 -7.66
CA ASP A 61 -22.04 -18.87 -8.89
C ASP A 61 -22.31 -20.35 -8.63
N ALA A 62 -21.99 -20.85 -7.44
CA ALA A 62 -22.12 -22.27 -7.10
C ALA A 62 -22.48 -22.48 -5.64
N VAL A 63 -22.98 -23.67 -5.33
CA VAL A 63 -23.15 -24.15 -3.95
C VAL A 63 -22.20 -25.33 -3.75
N VAL A 64 -21.30 -25.22 -2.76
CA VAL A 64 -20.37 -26.27 -2.37
C VAL A 64 -20.81 -26.83 -1.03
N ARG A 65 -21.12 -28.13 -1.01
CA ARG A 65 -21.47 -28.86 0.21
C ARG A 65 -20.21 -29.48 0.81
N LEU A 66 -19.99 -29.21 2.09
CA LEU A 66 -18.98 -29.91 2.90
C LEU A 66 -19.70 -30.82 3.89
N ALA A 67 -19.43 -32.12 3.84
CA ALA A 67 -19.99 -33.10 4.76
C ALA A 67 -18.88 -33.92 5.41
N SER A 68 -19.03 -34.28 6.69
CA SER A 68 -18.16 -35.30 7.27
C SER A 68 -18.57 -36.66 6.74
N ARG A 69 -17.61 -37.55 6.51
CA ARG A 69 -17.91 -38.96 6.21
C ARG A 69 -18.31 -39.76 7.45
N HIS A 70 -17.98 -39.27 8.63
CA HIS A 70 -18.17 -39.98 9.91
C HIS A 70 -19.48 -39.64 10.62
N ASP A 71 -20.14 -38.55 10.22
CA ASP A 71 -21.43 -38.14 10.75
C ASP A 71 -22.38 -37.65 9.64
N SER A 72 -23.62 -37.33 10.00
CA SER A 72 -24.61 -36.79 9.05
C SER A 72 -24.57 -35.26 8.94
N MET A 73 -23.57 -34.61 9.54
CA MET A 73 -23.45 -33.15 9.55
C MET A 73 -22.87 -32.67 8.22
N PHE A 74 -23.47 -31.60 7.72
CA PHE A 74 -22.99 -30.91 6.55
C PHE A 74 -23.21 -29.40 6.68
N THR A 75 -22.51 -28.65 5.85
CA THR A 75 -22.71 -27.22 5.63
C THR A 75 -22.73 -26.95 4.14
N GLU A 76 -23.42 -25.90 3.74
CA GLU A 76 -23.40 -25.40 2.37
C GLU A 76 -22.71 -24.03 2.34
N LEU A 77 -21.75 -23.91 1.43
CA LEU A 77 -21.04 -22.68 1.12
C LEU A 77 -21.61 -22.16 -0.21
N LEU A 78 -22.11 -20.93 -0.21
CA LEU A 78 -22.39 -20.20 -1.44
C LEU A 78 -21.07 -19.65 -1.94
N VAL A 79 -20.64 -20.08 -3.12
CA VAL A 79 -19.35 -19.71 -3.69
C VAL A 79 -19.56 -18.63 -4.74
N ASP A 80 -19.00 -17.46 -4.49
CA ASP A 80 -18.92 -16.34 -5.43
C ASP A 80 -17.54 -16.35 -6.10
N VAL A 81 -17.49 -16.61 -7.40
CA VAL A 81 -16.26 -16.79 -8.16
C VAL A 81 -15.90 -15.49 -8.86
N ARG A 82 -14.77 -14.92 -8.44
CA ARG A 82 -14.28 -13.64 -8.95
C ARG A 82 -12.96 -13.84 -9.68
N THR A 83 -12.95 -13.52 -10.98
CA THR A 83 -11.68 -13.48 -11.75
C THR A 83 -10.77 -12.34 -11.28
N ARG A 84 -11.35 -11.29 -10.70
CA ARG A 84 -10.68 -10.21 -9.98
C ARG A 84 -11.59 -9.71 -8.87
N ILE A 85 -11.00 -9.34 -7.73
CA ILE A 85 -11.73 -8.76 -6.61
C ILE A 85 -10.96 -7.58 -6.04
N THR A 86 -11.66 -6.46 -5.86
CA THR A 86 -11.11 -5.26 -5.23
C THR A 86 -11.65 -5.10 -3.81
N PRO A 87 -10.98 -4.32 -2.94
CA PRO A 87 -11.54 -3.94 -1.64
C PRO A 87 -12.96 -3.35 -1.74
N LYS A 88 -13.23 -2.55 -2.78
CA LYS A 88 -14.56 -1.97 -3.03
C LYS A 88 -15.62 -3.03 -3.33
N ASP A 89 -15.27 -4.06 -4.09
CA ASP A 89 -16.18 -5.19 -4.35
C ASP A 89 -16.52 -5.93 -3.06
N ALA A 90 -15.49 -6.26 -2.27
CA ALA A 90 -15.62 -6.91 -0.97
C ALA A 90 -16.46 -6.10 0.02
N ALA A 91 -16.32 -4.77 0.01
CA ALA A 91 -17.06 -3.87 0.88
C ALA A 91 -18.49 -3.53 0.41
N GLY A 92 -18.76 -3.68 -0.89
CA GLY A 92 -20.01 -3.28 -1.52
C GLY A 92 -20.98 -4.45 -1.70
N HIS A 93 -21.06 -4.96 -2.92
CA HIS A 93 -22.07 -5.95 -3.30
C HIS A 93 -21.85 -7.29 -2.60
N ILE A 94 -20.60 -7.78 -2.47
CA ILE A 94 -20.29 -9.05 -1.82
C ILE A 94 -20.71 -9.01 -0.34
N ALA A 95 -20.41 -7.90 0.35
CA ALA A 95 -20.87 -7.66 1.72
C ALA A 95 -22.39 -7.68 1.85
N SER A 96 -23.07 -7.02 0.90
CA SER A 96 -24.53 -6.93 0.88
C SER A 96 -25.16 -8.31 0.70
N THR A 97 -24.62 -9.13 -0.22
CA THR A 97 -25.05 -10.52 -0.44
C THR A 97 -24.80 -11.37 0.81
N ALA A 98 -23.60 -11.33 1.39
CA ALA A 98 -23.27 -12.08 2.61
C ALA A 98 -24.22 -11.74 3.77
N MET A 99 -24.56 -10.46 3.92
CA MET A 99 -25.50 -9.99 4.94
C MET A 99 -26.93 -10.51 4.70
N LEU A 100 -27.40 -10.52 3.46
CA LEU A 100 -28.73 -11.06 3.11
C LEU A 100 -28.80 -12.57 3.35
N VAL A 101 -27.80 -13.32 2.90
CA VAL A 101 -27.70 -14.78 3.09
C VAL A 101 -27.77 -15.14 4.57
N ARG A 102 -26.98 -14.46 5.41
CA ARG A 102 -26.95 -14.68 6.87
C ARG A 102 -28.27 -14.41 7.56
N ARG A 103 -29.08 -13.47 7.05
CA ARG A 103 -30.43 -13.18 7.57
C ARG A 103 -31.41 -14.30 7.25
N VAL A 104 -31.25 -14.98 6.11
CA VAL A 104 -32.13 -16.07 5.68
C VAL A 104 -31.71 -17.39 6.34
N ASN A 105 -30.42 -17.71 6.35
CA ASN A 105 -29.88 -18.91 6.98
C ASN A 105 -28.52 -18.63 7.63
N HIS A 106 -28.48 -18.68 8.97
CA HIS A 106 -27.28 -18.43 9.77
C HIS A 106 -26.17 -19.48 9.59
N ASN A 107 -26.52 -20.67 9.07
CA ASN A 107 -25.55 -21.74 8.80
C ASN A 107 -24.95 -21.67 7.40
N THR A 108 -25.57 -20.92 6.48
CA THR A 108 -25.04 -20.73 5.14
C THR A 108 -24.00 -19.62 5.15
N ARG A 109 -22.85 -19.88 4.54
CA ARG A 109 -21.74 -18.92 4.43
C ARG A 109 -21.52 -18.53 2.98
N LEU A 110 -21.17 -17.27 2.75
CA LEU A 110 -20.63 -16.83 1.47
C LEU A 110 -19.12 -16.99 1.51
N MET A 111 -18.57 -17.63 0.48
CA MET A 111 -17.15 -17.84 0.28
C MET A 111 -16.73 -17.31 -1.08
N VAL A 112 -15.70 -16.47 -1.13
CA VAL A 112 -15.19 -15.94 -2.39
C VAL A 112 -14.03 -16.79 -2.90
N PHE A 113 -14.12 -17.25 -4.15
CA PHE A 113 -13.01 -17.87 -4.86
C PHE A 113 -12.40 -16.90 -5.86
N ALA A 114 -11.08 -16.76 -5.86
CA ALA A 114 -10.39 -15.95 -6.86
C ALA A 114 -8.99 -16.50 -7.20
N PRO A 115 -8.39 -16.14 -8.35
CA PRO A 115 -7.02 -16.54 -8.65
C PRO A 115 -6.01 -16.04 -7.62
N TRP A 116 -6.16 -14.79 -7.17
CA TRP A 116 -5.35 -14.17 -6.13
C TRP A 116 -6.15 -13.06 -5.44
N ILE A 117 -6.10 -12.99 -4.11
CA ILE A 117 -6.77 -11.96 -3.32
C ILE A 117 -5.71 -11.12 -2.61
N SER A 118 -5.70 -9.81 -2.88
CA SER A 118 -4.73 -8.91 -2.25
C SER A 118 -4.87 -8.89 -0.73
N PRO A 119 -3.79 -8.72 0.05
CA PRO A 119 -3.88 -8.64 1.52
C PRO A 119 -4.93 -7.65 2.03
N ARG A 120 -5.12 -6.53 1.32
CA ARG A 120 -6.15 -5.53 1.65
C ARG A 120 -7.56 -6.05 1.40
N THR A 121 -7.79 -6.75 0.28
CA THR A 121 -9.08 -7.37 0.02
C THR A 121 -9.36 -8.48 1.03
N GLN A 122 -8.35 -9.28 1.39
CA GLN A 122 -8.46 -10.30 2.45
C GLN A 122 -8.91 -9.66 3.77
N GLU A 123 -8.27 -8.55 4.18
CA GLU A 123 -8.65 -7.82 5.39
C GLU A 123 -10.10 -7.32 5.34
N GLU A 124 -10.54 -6.75 4.21
CA GLU A 124 -11.93 -6.27 4.07
C GLU A 124 -12.95 -7.41 4.08
N LEU A 125 -12.64 -8.58 3.51
CA LEU A 125 -13.49 -9.79 3.59
C LEU A 125 -13.58 -10.31 5.03
N ARG A 126 -12.43 -10.44 5.73
CA ARG A 126 -12.40 -10.92 7.14
C ARG A 126 -13.17 -10.01 8.07
N ARG A 127 -13.02 -8.69 7.94
CA ARG A 127 -13.77 -7.69 8.73
C ARG A 127 -15.28 -7.85 8.62
N ARG A 128 -15.75 -8.41 7.50
CA ARG A 128 -17.17 -8.65 7.21
C ARG A 128 -17.59 -10.10 7.41
N GLU A 129 -16.68 -10.92 7.93
CA GLU A 129 -16.87 -12.35 8.18
C GLU A 129 -17.28 -13.12 6.92
N ILE A 130 -16.70 -12.73 5.78
CA ILE A 130 -16.85 -13.38 4.47
C ILE A 130 -15.65 -14.30 4.30
N ASP A 131 -15.93 -15.58 4.04
CA ASP A 131 -14.90 -16.59 3.84
C ASP A 131 -14.26 -16.41 2.46
N TYR A 132 -13.01 -16.84 2.28
CA TYR A 132 -12.35 -16.78 0.98
C TYR A 132 -11.31 -17.87 0.79
N LEU A 133 -11.04 -18.18 -0.47
CA LEU A 133 -9.92 -19.00 -0.90
C LEU A 133 -9.38 -18.41 -2.19
N ASP A 134 -8.06 -18.31 -2.26
CA ASP A 134 -7.37 -18.05 -3.52
C ASP A 134 -6.44 -19.17 -3.95
N LEU A 135 -6.15 -19.21 -5.25
CA LEU A 135 -5.33 -20.27 -5.86
C LEU A 135 -3.84 -20.14 -5.52
N THR A 136 -3.45 -19.12 -4.76
CA THR A 136 -2.09 -18.95 -4.24
C THR A 136 -1.93 -19.41 -2.80
N GLY A 137 -2.98 -20.00 -2.21
CA GLY A 137 -2.96 -20.59 -0.88
C GLY A 137 -3.44 -19.66 0.24
N ASN A 138 -3.97 -18.47 -0.05
CA ASN A 138 -4.61 -17.65 0.98
C ASN A 138 -6.03 -18.17 1.23
N VAL A 139 -6.31 -18.64 2.45
CA VAL A 139 -7.63 -19.16 2.82
C VAL A 139 -8.07 -18.62 4.17
N SER A 140 -9.34 -18.24 4.26
CA SER A 140 -10.06 -18.04 5.51
C SER A 140 -11.41 -18.73 5.38
N LEU A 141 -11.61 -19.80 6.14
CA LEU A 141 -12.87 -20.54 6.21
C LEU A 141 -13.25 -20.72 7.68
N ARG A 142 -14.44 -20.27 8.06
CA ARG A 142 -14.98 -20.45 9.41
C ARG A 142 -16.43 -20.92 9.40
N VAL A 143 -16.61 -22.22 9.58
CA VAL A 143 -17.91 -22.87 9.75
C VAL A 143 -18.08 -23.35 11.18
N THR A 144 -19.24 -23.08 11.77
CA THR A 144 -19.55 -23.46 13.17
C THR A 144 -20.04 -24.90 13.29
N ARG A 145 -20.81 -25.41 12.31
CA ARG A 145 -21.37 -26.76 12.31
C ARG A 145 -21.41 -27.35 10.89
N PRO A 146 -20.69 -28.46 10.63
CA PRO A 146 -19.64 -29.02 11.48
C PRO A 146 -18.50 -27.99 11.70
N ALA A 147 -17.77 -28.11 12.81
CA ALA A 147 -16.77 -27.11 13.18
C ALA A 147 -15.54 -27.20 12.27
N ILE A 148 -15.38 -26.23 11.37
CA ILE A 148 -14.24 -26.12 10.45
C ILE A 148 -13.67 -24.72 10.59
N ILE A 149 -12.39 -24.62 10.96
CA ILE A 149 -11.67 -23.35 10.97
C ILE A 149 -10.36 -23.57 10.23
N VAL A 150 -10.22 -22.92 9.09
CA VAL A 150 -8.98 -22.91 8.32
C VAL A 150 -8.54 -21.48 8.09
N HIS A 151 -7.26 -21.23 8.34
CA HIS A 151 -6.61 -19.98 8.00
C HIS A 151 -5.20 -20.28 7.50
N THR A 152 -4.94 -20.00 6.23
CA THR A 152 -3.63 -20.19 5.60
C THR A 152 -3.17 -18.90 4.94
N GLN A 153 -1.86 -18.67 4.99
CA GLN A 153 -1.22 -17.54 4.33
C GLN A 153 -0.47 -18.05 3.10
N GLY A 154 -0.86 -17.56 1.93
CA GLY A 154 -0.26 -17.83 0.64
C GLY A 154 0.58 -16.65 0.16
N ALA A 155 0.57 -16.41 -1.15
CA ALA A 155 1.37 -15.34 -1.75
C ALA A 155 0.86 -13.93 -1.37
N GLU A 156 1.73 -13.11 -0.78
CA GLU A 156 1.42 -11.71 -0.45
C GLU A 156 1.43 -10.79 -1.68
N ARG A 157 2.13 -11.19 -2.74
CA ARG A 157 2.23 -10.45 -4.00
C ARG A 157 1.55 -11.22 -5.12
N ALA A 158 0.80 -10.50 -5.95
CA ALA A 158 0.17 -11.08 -7.12
C ALA A 158 1.20 -11.77 -8.04
N PRO A 159 1.00 -13.05 -8.39
CA PRO A 159 1.76 -13.71 -9.45
C PRO A 159 1.69 -12.89 -10.74
N ALA A 160 2.72 -12.99 -11.58
CA ALA A 160 2.85 -12.15 -12.78
C ALA A 160 1.64 -12.26 -13.73
N SER A 161 1.06 -13.45 -13.86
CA SER A 161 -0.14 -13.76 -14.65
C SER A 161 -1.43 -13.11 -14.13
N HIS A 162 -1.49 -12.80 -12.83
CA HIS A 162 -2.65 -12.22 -12.16
C HIS A 162 -2.51 -10.73 -11.87
N ARG A 163 -1.38 -10.12 -12.25
CA ARG A 163 -1.24 -8.66 -12.20
C ARG A 163 -2.31 -8.03 -13.09
N PRO A 164 -2.94 -6.92 -12.65
CA PRO A 164 -3.91 -6.22 -13.47
C PRO A 164 -3.28 -5.90 -14.83
N SER A 165 -4.07 -6.01 -15.89
CA SER A 165 -3.65 -5.59 -17.22
C SER A 165 -3.12 -4.15 -17.17
N SER A 166 -2.13 -3.85 -17.99
CA SER A 166 -1.35 -2.60 -18.03
C SER A 166 -2.16 -1.29 -18.15
N SER A 167 -3.48 -1.36 -18.22
CA SER A 167 -4.39 -0.23 -18.41
C SER A 167 -4.69 0.57 -17.14
N LYS A 168 -4.61 -0.05 -15.95
CA LYS A 168 -4.78 0.67 -14.66
C LYS A 168 -3.41 1.14 -14.14
N PRO A 169 -3.21 2.44 -13.89
CA PRO A 169 -1.95 2.94 -13.37
C PRO A 169 -1.72 2.37 -11.97
N MET A 170 -0.58 1.72 -11.79
CA MET A 170 -0.11 1.32 -10.48
C MET A 170 0.33 2.56 -9.70
N LEU A 171 0.33 2.46 -8.37
CA LEU A 171 0.96 3.46 -7.51
C LEU A 171 2.49 3.36 -7.57
N THR A 172 3.07 3.20 -8.77
CA THR A 172 4.50 3.09 -9.03
C THR A 172 4.98 4.29 -9.85
N GLY A 173 6.26 4.63 -9.73
CA GLY A 173 6.86 5.71 -10.51
C GLY A 173 6.66 7.13 -9.96
N PRO A 174 7.37 8.13 -10.51
CA PRO A 174 7.42 9.48 -9.98
C PRO A 174 6.09 10.23 -10.09
N ARG A 175 5.35 10.06 -11.20
CA ARG A 175 4.05 10.73 -11.42
C ARG A 175 3.00 10.31 -10.39
N ALA A 176 2.92 9.02 -10.08
CA ALA A 176 2.02 8.52 -9.04
C ALA A 176 2.44 9.05 -7.66
N GLY A 177 3.75 9.13 -7.38
CA GLY A 177 4.29 9.71 -6.15
C GLY A 177 3.85 11.16 -5.93
N ARG A 178 3.90 12.00 -6.97
CA ARG A 178 3.41 13.39 -6.91
C ARG A 178 1.94 13.46 -6.49
N LEU A 179 1.09 12.64 -7.11
CA LEU A 179 -0.34 12.65 -6.81
C LEU A 179 -0.60 12.10 -5.39
N VAL A 180 0.05 10.99 -5.01
CA VAL A 180 -0.05 10.41 -3.66
C VAL A 180 0.28 11.45 -2.60
N ARG A 181 1.41 12.17 -2.78
CA ARG A 181 1.80 13.23 -1.85
C ARG A 181 0.79 14.36 -1.82
N LEU A 182 0.31 14.83 -2.98
CA LEU A 182 -0.70 15.88 -3.05
C LEU A 182 -2.01 15.49 -2.33
N LEU A 183 -2.48 14.25 -2.52
CA LEU A 183 -3.69 13.72 -1.87
C LEU A 183 -3.53 13.57 -0.34
N ALA A 184 -2.31 13.21 0.11
CA ALA A 184 -2.00 13.15 1.53
C ALA A 184 -1.90 14.54 2.16
N ASP A 185 -1.17 15.43 1.50
CA ASP A 185 -0.79 16.77 1.98
C ASP A 185 -1.92 17.78 2.02
N VAL A 186 -2.98 17.58 1.23
CA VAL A 186 -4.09 18.51 1.09
C VAL A 186 -5.41 17.81 1.35
N LYS A 187 -6.26 18.40 2.20
CA LYS A 187 -7.58 17.88 2.49
C LYS A 187 -8.49 17.98 1.25
N PRO A 188 -9.36 16.99 1.02
CA PRO A 188 -10.49 17.15 0.11
C PRO A 188 -11.43 18.27 0.59
N PRO A 189 -12.27 18.86 -0.28
CA PRO A 189 -12.65 18.35 -1.59
C PRO A 189 -11.81 18.86 -2.78
N TYR A 190 -11.66 18.01 -3.81
CA TYR A 190 -11.06 18.41 -5.09
C TYR A 190 -11.53 17.57 -6.28
N ARG A 191 -11.48 18.17 -7.48
CA ARG A 191 -11.74 17.48 -8.76
C ARG A 191 -10.43 17.03 -9.41
N ALA A 192 -10.53 16.05 -10.30
CA ALA A 192 -9.39 15.57 -11.09
C ALA A 192 -8.67 16.69 -11.89
N THR A 193 -9.41 17.72 -12.34
CA THR A 193 -8.85 18.88 -13.04
C THR A 193 -7.93 19.72 -12.14
N ASP A 194 -8.31 19.92 -10.89
CA ASP A 194 -7.55 20.72 -9.93
C ASP A 194 -6.28 19.97 -9.51
N LEU A 195 -6.41 18.68 -9.23
CA LEU A 195 -5.30 17.79 -8.95
C LEU A 195 -4.30 17.72 -10.12
N ALA A 196 -4.80 17.58 -11.35
CA ALA A 196 -3.96 17.55 -12.55
C ALA A 196 -3.15 18.84 -12.71
N LYS A 197 -3.80 19.99 -12.51
CA LYS A 197 -3.14 21.30 -12.55
C LYS A 197 -2.08 21.42 -11.46
N SER A 198 -2.41 21.11 -10.21
CA SER A 198 -1.49 21.24 -9.07
C SER A 198 -0.32 20.25 -9.13
N ALA A 199 -0.53 19.03 -9.64
CA ALA A 199 0.52 18.01 -9.75
C ALA A 199 1.35 18.12 -11.05
N GLY A 200 0.96 18.98 -12.00
CA GLY A 200 1.57 19.04 -13.33
C GLY A 200 1.39 17.75 -14.14
N LEU A 201 0.22 17.11 -14.02
CA LEU A 201 -0.12 15.84 -14.67
C LEU A 201 -1.29 16.03 -15.64
N SER A 202 -1.50 15.06 -16.53
CA SER A 202 -2.67 15.09 -17.42
C SER A 202 -3.93 14.62 -16.68
N VAL A 203 -5.07 15.27 -16.98
CA VAL A 203 -6.38 14.89 -16.40
C VAL A 203 -6.71 13.41 -16.65
N PRO A 204 -6.50 12.83 -17.86
CA PRO A 204 -6.77 11.41 -18.08
C PRO A 204 -5.93 10.47 -17.20
N TYR A 205 -4.68 10.83 -16.91
CA TYR A 205 -3.83 10.04 -16.00
C TYR A 205 -4.34 10.12 -14.56
N VAL A 206 -4.65 11.34 -14.09
CA VAL A 206 -5.20 11.55 -12.75
C VAL A 206 -6.52 10.82 -12.57
N SER A 207 -7.46 10.92 -13.51
CA SER A 207 -8.75 10.20 -13.42
C SER A 207 -8.55 8.69 -13.30
N LYS A 208 -7.72 8.09 -14.14
CA LYS A 208 -7.43 6.64 -14.08
C LYS A 208 -6.78 6.23 -12.75
N LEU A 209 -5.94 7.09 -12.17
CA LEU A 209 -5.32 6.82 -10.88
C LEU A 209 -6.32 6.96 -9.73
N LEU A 210 -7.20 7.95 -9.78
CA LEU A 210 -8.31 8.08 -8.81
C LEU A 210 -9.27 6.88 -8.89
N ASP A 211 -9.56 6.36 -10.09
CA ASP A 211 -10.37 5.14 -10.24
C ASP A 211 -9.71 3.94 -9.55
N SER A 212 -8.41 3.74 -9.76
CA SER A 212 -7.62 2.70 -9.09
C SER A 212 -7.58 2.86 -7.57
N LEU A 213 -7.51 4.10 -7.07
CA LEU A 213 -7.52 4.41 -5.64
C LEU A 213 -8.88 4.17 -5.00
N GLU A 214 -9.97 4.51 -5.69
CA GLU A 214 -11.33 4.28 -5.21
C GLU A 214 -11.66 2.79 -5.17
N ASP A 215 -11.26 2.02 -6.18
CA ASP A 215 -11.39 0.56 -6.18
C ASP A 215 -10.67 -0.08 -4.99
N GLN A 216 -9.57 0.54 -4.55
CA GLN A 216 -8.82 0.16 -3.36
C GLN A 216 -9.39 0.77 -2.07
N LEU A 217 -10.51 1.49 -2.06
CA LEU A 217 -11.03 2.19 -0.88
C LEU A 217 -9.98 3.09 -0.21
N LEU A 218 -9.07 3.69 -0.98
CA LEU A 218 -8.10 4.67 -0.49
C LEU A 218 -8.64 6.10 -0.55
N ILE A 219 -9.69 6.30 -1.35
CA ILE A 219 -10.42 7.55 -1.48
C ILE A 219 -11.92 7.26 -1.57
N GLU A 220 -12.73 8.26 -1.27
CA GLU A 220 -14.17 8.26 -1.56
C GLU A 220 -14.52 9.44 -2.45
N ARG A 221 -15.48 9.24 -3.37
CA ARG A 221 -15.94 10.27 -4.28
C ARG A 221 -17.45 10.47 -4.18
N ASP A 222 -17.85 11.73 -4.19
CA ASP A 222 -19.22 12.15 -4.50
C ASP A 222 -19.27 12.62 -5.96
N GLY A 223 -19.78 11.77 -6.83
CA GLY A 223 -19.75 11.96 -8.29
C GLY A 223 -18.33 12.10 -8.83
N LYS A 224 -17.93 13.32 -9.17
CA LYS A 224 -16.59 13.63 -9.73
C LYS A 224 -15.64 14.29 -8.72
N VAL A 225 -16.07 14.43 -7.48
CA VAL A 225 -15.35 15.15 -6.42
C VAL A 225 -14.82 14.14 -5.42
N VAL A 226 -13.52 14.16 -5.16
CA VAL A 226 -12.95 13.40 -4.04
C VAL A 226 -13.34 14.12 -2.75
N VAL A 227 -14.01 13.41 -1.85
CA VAL A 227 -14.53 13.96 -0.57
C VAL A 227 -13.82 13.40 0.64
N HIS A 228 -13.18 12.24 0.51
CA HIS A 228 -12.38 11.62 1.56
C HIS A 228 -11.11 10.98 0.99
N VAL A 229 -10.03 10.99 1.77
CA VAL A 229 -8.77 10.28 1.48
C VAL A 229 -8.24 9.68 2.76
N ASP A 230 -8.07 8.35 2.75
CA ASP A 230 -7.34 7.60 3.78
C ASP A 230 -5.84 7.77 3.51
N TRP A 231 -5.31 8.92 3.92
CA TRP A 231 -3.94 9.32 3.60
C TRP A 231 -2.90 8.41 4.29
N GLN A 232 -3.20 7.88 5.47
CA GLN A 232 -2.30 6.97 6.18
C GLN A 232 -2.10 5.70 5.34
N GLN A 233 -3.20 5.11 4.92
CA GLN A 233 -3.16 3.87 4.16
C GLN A 233 -2.67 4.08 2.73
N LEU A 234 -2.97 5.23 2.13
CA LEU A 234 -2.42 5.64 0.84
C LEU A 234 -0.89 5.69 0.87
N LEU A 235 -0.30 6.26 1.93
CA LEU A 235 1.16 6.31 2.10
C LEU A 235 1.75 4.92 2.33
N ARG A 236 1.12 4.07 3.17
CA ARG A 236 1.55 2.67 3.36
C ARG A 236 1.54 1.88 2.05
N THR A 237 0.44 1.94 1.31
CA THR A 237 0.29 1.24 0.03
C THR A 237 1.28 1.74 -1.02
N ARG A 238 1.60 3.04 -1.04
CA ARG A 238 2.68 3.54 -1.89
C ARG A 238 4.04 3.01 -1.44
N ALA A 239 4.35 3.09 -0.15
CA ALA A 239 5.63 2.66 0.39
C ALA A 239 5.92 1.16 0.14
N SER A 240 4.91 0.29 0.17
CA SER A 240 5.09 -1.15 -0.12
C SER A 240 5.52 -1.46 -1.56
N SER A 241 5.41 -0.49 -2.47
CA SER A 241 5.88 -0.58 -3.86
C SER A 241 7.22 0.12 -4.10
N LEU A 242 7.80 0.71 -3.06
CA LEU A 242 9.06 1.42 -3.09
C LEU A 242 10.13 0.66 -2.32
N ASP A 243 11.37 0.95 -2.68
CA ASP A 243 12.55 0.61 -1.90
C ASP A 243 13.47 1.83 -1.98
N LEU A 244 13.66 2.51 -0.85
CA LEU A 244 14.39 3.77 -0.82
C LEU A 244 15.81 3.62 -1.39
N MET A 245 16.52 2.55 -1.01
CA MET A 245 17.91 2.32 -1.40
C MET A 245 18.04 2.00 -2.88
N HIS A 246 17.10 1.22 -3.44
CA HIS A 246 17.12 0.90 -4.86
C HIS A 246 16.77 2.09 -5.75
N HIS A 247 15.83 2.97 -5.32
CA HIS A 247 15.33 4.04 -6.18
C HIS A 247 16.15 5.33 -6.14
N THR A 248 16.92 5.56 -5.07
CA THR A 248 17.72 6.80 -4.92
C THR A 248 19.20 6.61 -5.22
N HIS A 249 19.66 5.36 -5.41
CA HIS A 249 21.08 5.01 -5.63
C HIS A 249 22.03 5.75 -4.68
N PRO A 250 21.93 5.52 -3.36
CA PRO A 250 22.59 6.34 -2.35
C PRO A 250 24.12 6.31 -2.48
N LEU A 251 24.75 7.47 -2.36
CA LEU A 251 26.20 7.59 -2.23
C LEU A 251 26.59 7.47 -0.75
N GLY A 252 27.38 6.44 -0.43
CA GLY A 252 27.91 6.18 0.91
C GLY A 252 29.01 7.17 1.30
N MET A 253 28.87 7.76 2.47
CA MET A 253 29.81 8.73 3.02
C MET A 253 30.11 8.42 4.49
N ILE A 254 31.36 8.57 4.91
CA ILE A 254 31.76 8.57 6.32
C ILE A 254 31.85 10.01 6.82
N ALA A 255 31.53 10.23 8.10
CA ALA A 255 31.64 11.52 8.77
C ALA A 255 32.83 11.48 9.73
N PRO A 256 34.05 11.89 9.33
CA PRO A 256 35.26 11.70 10.14
C PRO A 256 35.22 12.40 11.51
N MET A 257 34.45 13.49 11.61
CA MET A 257 34.24 14.25 12.84
C MET A 257 32.91 13.90 13.55
N GLY A 258 32.25 12.83 13.12
CA GLY A 258 30.95 12.37 13.59
C GLY A 258 29.77 13.15 13.01
N ILE A 259 28.57 12.54 13.12
CA ILE A 259 27.31 13.14 12.67
C ILE A 259 26.99 14.50 13.31
N PRO A 260 27.25 14.76 14.62
CA PRO A 260 26.98 16.07 15.20
C PRO A 260 27.68 17.23 14.46
N ALA A 261 28.93 17.03 14.01
CA ALA A 261 29.65 18.04 13.23
C ALA A 261 29.03 18.27 11.84
N VAL A 262 28.47 17.22 11.22
CA VAL A 262 27.73 17.32 9.95
C VAL A 262 26.45 18.14 10.15
N ILE A 263 25.69 17.86 11.20
CA ILE A 263 24.48 18.61 11.55
C ILE A 263 24.81 20.08 11.83
N ASP A 264 25.84 20.38 12.61
CA ASP A 264 26.24 21.77 12.89
C ASP A 264 26.61 22.54 11.61
N ARG A 265 27.21 21.87 10.62
CA ARG A 265 27.47 22.45 9.29
C ARG A 265 26.18 22.66 8.50
N LEU A 266 25.26 21.69 8.48
CA LEU A 266 23.95 21.83 7.83
C LEU A 266 23.15 23.00 8.39
N VAL A 267 23.16 23.19 9.71
CA VAL A 267 22.44 24.28 10.38
C VAL A 267 22.98 25.66 9.98
N LYS A 268 24.31 25.80 9.88
CA LYS A 268 24.96 27.05 9.44
C LYS A 268 24.65 27.41 7.98
N LEU A 269 24.26 26.42 7.19
CA LEU A 269 24.00 26.52 5.76
C LEU A 269 22.50 26.75 5.45
N ASP A 270 21.64 26.79 6.47
CA ASP A 270 20.18 26.97 6.37
C ASP A 270 19.52 26.13 5.26
N GLY A 271 19.95 24.87 5.13
CA GLY A 271 19.38 23.92 4.16
C GLY A 271 19.79 24.17 2.70
N TYR A 272 20.81 24.99 2.45
CA TYR A 272 21.40 25.17 1.13
C TYR A 272 22.93 25.05 1.16
N VAL A 273 23.49 24.25 0.25
CA VAL A 273 24.93 24.13 0.07
C VAL A 273 25.29 24.50 -1.35
N ALA A 274 25.99 25.63 -1.51
CA ALA A 274 26.37 26.18 -2.82
C ALA A 274 25.19 26.26 -3.80
N ASP A 275 24.08 26.89 -3.37
CA ASP A 275 22.81 27.06 -4.09
C ASP A 275 21.94 25.79 -4.24
N TYR A 276 22.40 24.63 -3.74
CA TYR A 276 21.64 23.39 -3.80
C TYR A 276 20.92 23.11 -2.48
N GLU A 277 19.62 22.83 -2.57
CA GLU A 277 18.84 22.43 -1.41
C GLU A 277 19.33 21.09 -0.86
N VAL A 278 19.48 21.02 0.47
CA VAL A 278 19.81 19.79 1.19
C VAL A 278 18.76 19.56 2.27
N LEU A 279 18.05 18.45 2.17
CA LEU A 279 16.97 18.09 3.09
C LEU A 279 17.29 16.80 3.82
N VAL A 280 17.17 16.82 5.14
CA VAL A 280 17.29 15.62 5.98
C VAL A 280 16.06 14.72 5.79
N THR A 281 16.26 13.41 5.75
CA THR A 281 15.17 12.42 5.79
C THR A 281 15.55 11.21 6.66
N GLY A 282 14.69 10.20 6.70
CA GLY A 282 14.89 8.94 7.40
C GLY A 282 14.93 9.09 8.91
N SER A 283 15.67 8.20 9.60
CA SER A 283 15.67 8.10 11.06
C SER A 283 15.99 9.41 11.79
N TYR A 284 16.90 10.25 11.25
CA TYR A 284 17.23 11.54 11.86
C TYR A 284 16.09 12.55 11.76
N ALA A 285 15.36 12.58 10.65
CA ALA A 285 14.18 13.41 10.52
C ALA A 285 13.00 12.85 11.35
N ALA A 286 12.79 11.53 11.34
CA ALA A 286 11.73 10.87 12.10
C ALA A 286 11.80 11.16 13.60
N ARG A 287 13.01 11.19 14.19
CA ARG A 287 13.22 11.51 15.61
C ARG A 287 12.70 12.86 16.05
N THR A 288 12.66 13.83 15.14
CA THR A 288 12.20 15.19 15.46
C THR A 288 10.71 15.24 15.78
N VAL A 289 9.94 14.24 15.32
CA VAL A 289 8.50 14.14 15.52
C VAL A 289 8.08 12.90 16.31
N ALA A 290 8.85 11.81 16.22
CA ALA A 290 8.58 10.52 16.84
C ALA A 290 9.88 9.85 17.33
N PRO A 291 10.42 10.22 18.50
CA PRO A 291 11.72 9.75 19.01
C PRO A 291 11.64 8.33 19.60
N VAL A 292 11.46 7.31 18.76
CA VAL A 292 11.28 5.91 19.19
C VAL A 292 12.54 5.03 19.08
N ALA A 293 13.57 5.52 18.40
CA ALA A 293 14.84 4.81 18.25
C ALA A 293 16.03 5.78 18.15
N VAL A 294 17.23 5.29 18.47
CA VAL A 294 18.52 6.01 18.39
C VAL A 294 19.42 5.30 17.38
N GLY A 295 20.33 6.03 16.72
CA GLY A 295 21.31 5.49 15.76
C GLY A 295 20.93 5.62 14.28
N GLY A 296 21.31 4.67 13.43
CA GLY A 296 21.04 4.73 11.99
C GLY A 296 21.91 5.74 11.23
N GLN A 297 21.79 5.71 9.90
CA GLN A 297 22.55 6.58 9.00
C GLN A 297 21.84 7.93 8.84
N LEU A 298 22.62 9.01 8.74
CA LEU A 298 22.06 10.31 8.36
C LEU A 298 21.78 10.30 6.86
N MET A 299 20.53 10.48 6.46
CA MET A 299 20.15 10.49 5.04
C MET A 299 19.84 11.91 4.59
N LEU A 300 20.45 12.35 3.50
CA LEU A 300 20.33 13.70 2.95
C LEU A 300 19.89 13.62 1.50
N TYR A 301 18.75 14.20 1.15
CA TYR A 301 18.44 14.46 -0.25
C TYR A 301 19.28 15.61 -0.77
N THR A 302 19.88 15.39 -1.93
CA THR A 302 20.67 16.38 -2.68
C THR A 302 20.18 16.47 -4.12
N ALA A 303 20.63 17.46 -4.90
CA ALA A 303 20.29 17.47 -6.32
C ALA A 303 20.81 16.18 -7.01
N PRO A 304 20.12 15.65 -8.03
CA PRO A 304 20.52 14.45 -8.77
C PRO A 304 21.67 14.76 -9.75
N ASP A 305 22.80 15.21 -9.20
CA ASP A 305 24.01 15.60 -9.92
C ASP A 305 25.23 15.21 -9.06
N ASP A 306 26.14 14.41 -9.64
CA ASP A 306 27.32 13.90 -8.94
C ASP A 306 28.28 15.03 -8.54
N ALA A 307 28.44 16.05 -9.38
CA ALA A 307 29.29 17.20 -9.07
C ALA A 307 28.72 18.02 -7.91
N VAL A 308 27.39 18.10 -7.81
CA VAL A 308 26.69 18.68 -6.66
C VAL A 308 26.97 17.85 -5.40
N SER A 309 26.81 16.53 -5.50
CA SER A 309 27.03 15.60 -4.38
C SER A 309 28.46 15.70 -3.83
N VAL A 310 29.46 15.80 -4.71
CA VAL A 310 30.87 16.03 -4.32
C VAL A 310 31.06 17.37 -3.63
N ARG A 311 30.43 18.46 -4.12
CA ARG A 311 30.49 19.77 -3.45
C ARG A 311 29.85 19.74 -2.08
N ILE A 312 28.70 19.07 -1.93
CA ILE A 312 28.01 18.90 -0.67
C ILE A 312 28.87 18.10 0.30
N ALA A 313 29.41 16.96 -0.13
CA ALA A 313 30.31 16.14 0.67
C ALA A 313 31.51 16.97 1.18
N LYS A 314 32.16 17.75 0.31
CA LYS A 314 33.28 18.62 0.71
C LYS A 314 32.87 19.67 1.75
N HIS A 315 31.75 20.36 1.56
CA HIS A 315 31.28 21.39 2.51
C HIS A 315 30.90 20.79 3.86
N LEU A 316 30.29 19.61 3.86
CA LEU A 316 29.94 18.88 5.07
C LEU A 316 31.14 18.13 5.67
N GLY A 317 32.29 18.13 4.99
CA GLY A 317 33.53 17.43 5.35
C GLY A 317 33.33 15.92 5.50
N LEU A 318 32.59 15.35 4.54
CA LEU A 318 32.35 13.93 4.37
C LEU A 318 33.41 13.33 3.44
N MET A 319 33.66 12.02 3.60
CA MET A 319 34.53 11.26 2.70
C MET A 319 33.77 10.07 2.09
N PRO A 320 33.92 9.78 0.79
CA PRO A 320 33.20 8.68 0.14
C PRO A 320 33.69 7.33 0.66
N VAL A 321 32.77 6.37 0.77
CA VAL A 321 33.06 5.00 1.17
C VAL A 321 32.13 4.01 0.47
N SER A 322 32.60 2.79 0.21
CA SER A 322 31.78 1.73 -0.40
C SER A 322 30.95 0.95 0.62
N GLU A 323 31.37 0.88 1.88
CA GLU A 323 30.72 0.12 2.96
C GLU A 323 30.83 0.88 4.29
N GLY A 324 29.90 0.63 5.22
CA GLY A 324 29.96 1.23 6.56
C GLY A 324 29.74 2.75 6.59
N ALA A 325 28.95 3.29 5.66
CA ALA A 325 28.65 4.71 5.60
C ALA A 325 27.90 5.20 6.85
N ASP A 326 28.28 6.38 7.37
CA ASP A 326 27.53 7.10 8.41
C ASP A 326 26.42 7.97 7.82
N VAL A 327 26.67 8.47 6.60
CA VAL A 327 25.81 9.40 5.87
C VAL A 327 25.51 8.82 4.49
N LEU A 328 24.26 8.92 4.04
CA LEU A 328 23.86 8.61 2.67
C LEU A 328 23.39 9.87 1.98
N LEU A 329 23.98 10.19 0.82
CA LEU A 329 23.45 11.22 -0.06
C LEU A 329 22.50 10.56 -1.06
N LEU A 330 21.25 11.00 -1.09
CA LEU A 330 20.17 10.44 -1.89
C LEU A 330 19.87 11.36 -3.09
N ALA A 331 19.79 10.78 -4.29
CA ALA A 331 19.23 11.47 -5.43
C ALA A 331 17.69 11.33 -5.43
N PRO A 332 16.92 12.43 -5.48
CA PRO A 332 15.47 12.34 -5.53
C PRO A 332 15.03 11.80 -6.89
N TRP A 333 14.18 10.77 -6.89
CA TRP A 333 13.60 10.25 -8.13
C TRP A 333 12.68 11.26 -8.83
N ASP A 334 12.16 12.22 -8.06
CA ASP A 334 11.31 13.29 -8.54
C ASP A 334 11.51 14.55 -7.71
N LEU A 335 11.48 15.73 -8.35
CA LEU A 335 11.65 17.01 -7.65
C LEU A 335 10.55 17.28 -6.62
N SER A 336 9.42 16.56 -6.67
CA SER A 336 8.40 16.66 -5.63
C SER A 336 8.91 16.30 -4.25
N VAL A 337 9.99 15.51 -4.10
CA VAL A 337 10.65 15.24 -2.81
C VAL A 337 10.91 16.53 -2.03
N SER A 338 11.39 17.58 -2.72
CA SER A 338 11.65 18.92 -2.17
C SER A 338 10.40 19.78 -1.94
N HIS A 339 9.20 19.30 -2.26
CA HIS A 339 8.00 20.09 -2.01
C HIS A 339 7.71 20.15 -0.50
N ARG A 340 7.40 21.38 -0.05
CA ARG A 340 6.99 21.68 1.32
C ARG A 340 7.98 21.15 2.36
N PRO A 341 9.27 21.53 2.28
CA PRO A 341 10.22 21.17 3.30
C PRO A 341 9.78 21.82 4.61
N VAL A 342 10.03 21.12 5.71
CA VAL A 342 9.68 21.57 7.05
C VAL A 342 10.95 21.73 7.85
N ARG A 343 10.95 22.72 8.73
CA ARG A 343 12.03 22.90 9.68
C ARG A 343 11.54 22.39 11.02
N PHE A 344 12.03 21.22 11.42
CA PHE A 344 11.87 20.71 12.78
C PHE A 344 13.22 20.84 13.48
N ASP A 345 13.21 21.35 14.71
CA ASP A 345 14.43 21.69 15.44
C ASP A 345 15.37 22.62 14.62
N ARG A 346 16.62 22.21 14.37
CA ARG A 346 17.66 23.11 13.84
C ARG A 346 17.87 23.05 12.32
N TYR A 347 17.44 21.99 11.63
CA TYR A 347 17.73 21.76 10.20
C TYR A 347 16.47 21.56 9.35
N TRP A 348 16.62 21.75 8.03
CA TRP A 348 15.56 21.50 7.06
C TRP A 348 15.45 20.02 6.76
N GLN A 349 14.22 19.51 6.75
CA GLN A 349 13.91 18.13 6.41
C GLN A 349 12.78 18.07 5.38
N VAL A 350 12.63 16.91 4.74
CA VAL A 350 11.52 16.67 3.80
C VAL A 350 10.16 16.82 4.50
N GLY A 351 9.12 17.17 3.74
CA GLY A 351 7.75 17.26 4.27
C GLY A 351 7.28 15.93 4.88
N LEU A 352 6.33 15.97 5.83
CA LEU A 352 5.94 14.80 6.63
C LEU A 352 5.45 13.62 5.79
N SER A 353 4.70 13.85 4.70
CA SER A 353 4.28 12.77 3.81
C SER A 353 5.45 12.09 3.10
N GLN A 354 6.48 12.84 2.72
CA GLN A 354 7.71 12.28 2.17
C GLN A 354 8.50 11.52 3.23
N LEU A 355 8.64 12.10 4.43
CA LEU A 355 9.32 11.46 5.55
C LEU A 355 8.68 10.10 5.88
N ALA A 356 7.35 10.03 5.92
CA ALA A 356 6.63 8.78 6.11
C ALA A 356 6.93 7.77 5.00
N LEU A 357 6.92 8.18 3.72
CA LEU A 357 7.26 7.30 2.59
C LEU A 357 8.70 6.76 2.70
N ASP A 358 9.66 7.65 2.98
CA ASP A 358 11.07 7.29 3.08
C ASP A 358 11.31 6.33 4.24
N CYS A 359 10.69 6.58 5.40
CA CYS A 359 10.79 5.69 6.56
C CYS A 359 10.15 4.32 6.28
N LEU A 360 8.90 4.29 5.78
CA LEU A 360 8.17 3.04 5.51
C LEU A 360 8.85 2.18 4.43
N SER A 361 9.57 2.78 3.49
CA SER A 361 10.30 2.07 2.42
C SER A 361 11.82 2.00 2.64
N GLY A 362 12.29 2.43 3.82
CA GLY A 362 13.70 2.49 4.17
C GLY A 362 14.19 1.23 4.90
N PRO A 363 15.51 1.06 5.04
CA PRO A 363 16.11 -0.13 5.65
C PRO A 363 16.02 -0.17 7.18
N GLY A 364 16.30 -1.35 7.73
CA GLY A 364 16.50 -1.54 9.17
C GLY A 364 15.25 -1.23 10.00
N ARG A 365 15.36 -0.26 10.91
CA ARG A 365 14.26 0.11 11.83
C ARG A 365 13.32 1.18 11.27
N MET A 366 13.65 1.74 10.10
CA MET A 366 12.89 2.84 9.50
C MET A 366 11.42 2.52 9.27
N PRO A 367 11.00 1.29 8.89
CA PRO A 367 9.57 1.00 8.75
C PRO A 367 8.79 1.18 10.05
N ALA A 368 9.35 0.76 11.18
CA ALA A 368 8.74 0.98 12.49
C ALA A 368 8.73 2.47 12.90
N GLU A 369 9.80 3.21 12.57
CA GLU A 369 9.83 4.67 12.75
C GLU A 369 8.77 5.37 11.88
N GLY A 370 8.56 4.88 10.65
CA GLY A 370 7.56 5.39 9.71
C GLY A 370 6.14 5.24 10.21
N GLU A 371 5.81 4.11 10.84
CA GLU A 371 4.51 3.94 11.51
C GLU A 371 4.32 4.96 12.64
N LYS A 372 5.37 5.28 13.38
CA LYS A 372 5.32 6.32 14.43
C LYS A 372 5.22 7.74 13.88
N VAL A 373 5.82 8.00 12.72
CA VAL A 373 5.57 9.25 11.98
C VAL A 373 4.11 9.36 11.54
N LEU A 374 3.49 8.26 11.07
CA LEU A 374 2.06 8.25 10.71
C LEU A 374 1.15 8.48 11.93
N GLU A 375 1.48 7.92 13.09
CA GLU A 375 0.77 8.18 14.35
C GLU A 375 0.83 9.67 14.72
N TYR A 376 2.04 10.26 14.73
CA TYR A 376 2.23 11.69 14.97
C TYR A 376 1.44 12.57 13.99
N MET A 377 1.49 12.23 12.69
CA MET A 377 0.75 12.95 11.65
C MET A 377 -0.76 12.90 11.90
N ALA A 378 -1.31 11.79 12.39
CA ALA A 378 -2.73 11.67 12.71
C ALA A 378 -3.12 12.52 13.93
N GLU A 379 -2.30 12.51 14.98
CA GLU A 379 -2.53 13.34 16.17
C GLU A 379 -2.44 14.85 15.88
N LYS A 380 -1.63 15.23 14.89
CA LYS A 380 -1.35 16.63 14.53
C LYS A 380 -1.86 17.01 13.14
N GLU A 381 -2.93 16.37 12.64
CA GLU A 381 -3.38 16.56 11.25
C GLU A 381 -3.59 18.04 10.87
N GLY A 382 -4.10 18.86 11.80
CA GLY A 382 -4.33 20.29 11.57
C GLY A 382 -3.07 21.15 11.38
N THR A 383 -1.88 20.66 11.74
CA THR A 383 -0.64 21.46 11.67
C THR A 383 0.13 21.31 10.38
N TRP A 384 -0.08 20.20 9.65
CA TRP A 384 0.69 19.89 8.44
C TRP A 384 -0.18 19.72 7.19
N ARG A 385 -1.44 19.31 7.34
CA ARG A 385 -2.33 19.05 6.21
C ARG A 385 -3.04 20.33 5.80
N LEU A 386 -2.85 20.73 4.55
CA LEU A 386 -3.41 21.97 3.99
C LEU A 386 -4.92 21.84 3.80
N ASN A 387 -5.61 22.97 3.87
CA ASN A 387 -7.08 23.00 3.71
C ASN A 387 -7.47 23.15 2.23
N GLU A 388 -6.61 23.73 1.39
CA GLU A 388 -6.91 23.96 -0.03
C GLU A 388 -5.72 23.69 -0.96
N LEU A 389 -5.99 23.21 -2.18
CA LEU A 389 -4.98 22.94 -3.20
C LEU A 389 -4.14 24.16 -3.60
N LYS A 390 -4.69 25.38 -3.46
CA LYS A 390 -3.97 26.62 -3.77
C LYS A 390 -2.77 26.86 -2.85
N GLU A 391 -2.80 26.29 -1.65
CA GLU A 391 -1.72 26.42 -0.68
C GLU A 391 -0.51 25.53 -1.03
N ALA A 392 -0.72 24.46 -1.80
CA ALA A 392 0.31 23.50 -2.16
C ALA A 392 1.36 24.04 -3.17
N GLY A 393 1.03 25.09 -3.93
CA GLY A 393 1.91 25.69 -4.95
C GLY A 393 2.97 26.64 -4.41
N ARG A 394 3.03 26.88 -3.09
CA ARG A 394 4.04 27.77 -2.50
C ARG A 394 5.35 26.99 -2.35
N HIS A 395 6.21 27.08 -3.37
CA HIS A 395 7.62 26.71 -3.20
C HIS A 395 8.25 27.58 -2.11
N ARG A 396 9.32 27.07 -1.48
CA ARG A 396 10.16 27.82 -0.55
C ARG A 396 10.66 29.07 -1.28
N THR A 397 9.92 30.18 -1.15
CA THR A 397 10.39 31.47 -1.61
C THR A 397 11.63 31.76 -0.80
N SER A 398 12.74 32.11 -1.45
CA SER A 398 13.91 32.70 -0.83
C SER A 398 13.49 33.99 -0.10
N HIS A 399 12.96 33.86 1.12
CA HIS A 399 12.65 34.99 1.97
C HIS A 399 13.92 35.37 2.72
N SER A 400 14.58 36.38 2.16
CA SER A 400 15.30 37.37 2.97
C SER A 400 14.42 37.79 4.14
N GLY A 401 14.84 37.46 5.37
CA GLY A 401 14.54 38.15 6.62
C GLY A 401 13.09 38.55 6.90
N ALA A 402 12.38 37.74 7.67
CA ALA A 402 11.68 38.15 8.90
C ALA A 402 10.97 36.90 9.47
N GLY A 403 11.43 36.42 10.62
CA GLY A 403 10.77 35.34 11.33
C GLY A 403 9.44 35.81 11.91
N ASP A 404 8.39 35.02 11.71
CA ASP A 404 7.16 35.13 12.47
C ASP A 404 7.28 34.19 13.70
N PRO A 405 7.32 34.71 14.93
CA PRO A 405 7.59 33.92 16.13
C PRO A 405 6.34 33.33 16.80
N SER A 406 5.17 33.28 16.15
CA SER A 406 3.95 32.80 16.80
C SER A 406 3.55 31.37 16.42
N LEU A 407 4.34 30.38 16.84
CA LEU A 407 3.89 29.00 17.07
C LEU A 407 4.72 28.41 18.23
N PHE A 408 4.31 28.74 19.46
CA PHE A 408 4.66 27.99 20.67
C PHE A 408 3.55 26.99 20.99
#